data_AF-A0A510XA74-F1
#
_entry.id   AF-A0A510XA74-F1
#
_cell.length_a   1.000
_cell.length_b   1.000
_cell.length_c   1.000
_cell.angle_alpha   90.00
_cell.angle_beta   90.00
_cell.angle_gamma   90.00
#
_symmetry.space_group_name_H-M   'P 1'
#
loop_
_entity.id
_entity.type
_entity.pdbx_description
1 polymer ?
#
loop_
_entity_poly.entity_id
_entity_poly.type
_entity_poly.pdbx_seq_one_letter_code
_entity_poly.pdbx_strand_id
1 'polypeptide(L)'
;MPITRKLLMPALLTLAIAPLSLTALADGQRGGHPGGHHDAGPHHEALLERLDLDAETRAAIDEARRAHQAALRELHAEHRAELEALLSDEQRQALAEARQEQREQRRAAMQARLDALIDGWELSEEQREALTATRATIAGDLAELREREFGDRETRRDALRELRASHHAALAEILDEAQLAELQEAMRPERGERHGKDRGHRHHDA
;
A
#
# COMPACT_ATOMS: atom_id res chain seq x y z
N MET A 1 0.19 42.31 69.29
CA MET A 1 0.97 43.42 68.67
C MET A 1 2.30 42.86 68.20
N PRO A 2 2.86 43.21 67.03
CA PRO A 2 2.30 43.80 65.81
C PRO A 2 2.46 42.88 64.57
N ILE A 3 1.64 43.18 63.56
CA ILE A 3 1.63 42.66 62.19
C ILE A 3 2.68 43.43 61.37
N THR A 4 3.46 42.74 60.53
CA THR A 4 4.30 43.38 59.49
C THR A 4 4.14 42.73 58.11
N ARG A 5 3.35 43.44 57.28
CA ARG A 5 3.48 43.77 55.83
C ARG A 5 4.00 42.66 54.89
N LYS A 6 3.15 42.09 54.02
CA LYS A 6 2.69 42.60 52.69
C LYS A 6 3.81 43.08 51.76
N LEU A 7 3.94 42.41 50.60
CA LEU A 7 4.05 42.92 49.20
C LEU A 7 4.13 41.67 48.26
N LEU A 8 3.08 41.36 47.47
CA LEU A 8 2.96 41.61 46.00
C LEU A 8 4.11 40.94 45.19
N MET A 9 3.94 40.11 44.15
CA MET A 9 2.83 39.78 43.25
C MET A 9 3.19 38.49 42.44
N PRO A 10 2.22 37.78 41.86
CA PRO A 10 2.45 36.70 40.90
C PRO A 10 2.78 37.27 39.53
N ALA A 11 3.87 36.82 38.91
CA ALA A 11 4.16 37.10 37.51
C ALA A 11 3.18 36.30 36.63
N LEU A 12 2.08 36.94 36.24
CA LEU A 12 1.23 36.49 35.13
C LEU A 12 2.02 36.71 33.83
N LEU A 13 2.69 35.66 33.36
CA LEU A 13 3.30 35.64 32.04
C LEU A 13 2.19 35.42 31.02
N THR A 14 1.58 36.53 30.59
CA THR A 14 0.58 36.57 29.51
C THR A 14 1.22 36.11 28.21
N LEU A 15 0.94 34.87 27.82
CA LEU A 15 1.20 34.35 26.48
C LEU A 15 0.28 35.08 25.50
N ALA A 16 0.79 36.12 24.86
CA ALA A 16 0.13 36.79 23.75
C ALA A 16 0.15 35.88 22.52
N ILE A 17 -0.84 35.00 22.40
CA ILE A 17 -1.13 34.30 21.14
C ILE A 17 -1.79 35.34 20.22
N ALA A 18 -0.99 36.03 19.42
CA ALA A 18 -1.51 36.76 18.28
C ALA A 18 -2.05 35.75 17.25
N PRO A 19 -3.29 35.86 16.77
CA PRO A 19 -3.75 35.09 15.63
C PRO A 19 -3.04 35.66 14.39
N LEU A 20 -1.90 35.08 14.03
CA LEU A 20 -1.37 35.21 12.68
C LEU A 20 -2.35 34.47 11.76
N SER A 21 -3.31 35.21 11.21
CA SER A 21 -4.15 34.76 10.10
C SER A 21 -3.25 34.52 8.90
N LEU A 22 -2.74 33.29 8.79
CA LEU A 22 -1.99 32.81 7.64
C LEU A 22 -2.97 32.64 6.48
N THR A 23 -3.20 33.70 5.70
CA THR A 23 -3.85 33.60 4.40
C THR A 23 -2.86 32.97 3.42
N ALA A 24 -2.72 31.65 3.49
CA ALA A 24 -2.08 30.87 2.45
C ALA A 24 -3.00 30.90 1.20
N LEU A 25 -2.68 31.79 0.26
CA LEU A 25 -3.05 31.64 -1.13
C LEU A 25 -2.34 30.39 -1.67
N ALA A 26 -2.97 29.24 -1.50
CA ALA A 26 -2.65 28.06 -2.28
C ALA A 26 -3.44 28.13 -3.59
N ASP A 27 -3.00 29.02 -4.49
CA ASP A 27 -3.26 28.84 -5.91
C ASP A 27 -2.21 27.86 -6.42
N GLY A 28 -2.65 26.67 -6.80
CA GLY A 28 -1.78 25.53 -6.98
C GLY A 28 -2.59 24.30 -7.30
N GLN A 29 -3.21 24.32 -8.48
CA GLN A 29 -3.53 23.21 -9.36
C GLN A 29 -2.90 21.86 -8.93
N ARG A 30 -3.49 21.19 -7.93
CA ARG A 30 -3.12 19.82 -7.56
C ARG A 30 -3.98 18.87 -8.35
N GLY A 31 -3.50 18.54 -9.55
CA GLY A 31 -3.86 17.31 -10.23
C GLY A 31 -3.54 16.14 -9.30
N GLY A 32 -4.57 15.60 -8.65
CA GLY A 32 -4.45 14.44 -7.78
C GLY A 32 -3.98 13.25 -8.62
N HIS A 33 -2.76 12.79 -8.34
CA HIS A 33 -2.18 11.59 -8.94
C HIS A 33 -2.46 10.40 -8.02
N PRO A 34 -3.35 9.44 -8.37
CA PRO A 34 -3.74 8.40 -7.43
C PRO A 34 -3.22 7.04 -7.88
N GLY A 35 -2.47 6.39 -7.00
CA GLY A 35 -2.46 4.92 -6.94
C GLY A 35 -1.25 4.19 -7.51
N GLY A 36 -0.05 4.76 -7.48
CA GLY A 36 1.18 3.98 -7.60
C GLY A 36 1.65 3.55 -6.21
N HIS A 37 1.61 2.26 -5.89
CA HIS A 37 2.47 1.68 -4.85
C HIS A 37 3.92 1.81 -5.33
N HIS A 38 4.47 3.03 -5.25
CA HIS A 38 5.88 3.26 -5.44
C HIS A 38 6.58 2.98 -4.12
N ASP A 39 7.63 2.17 -4.24
CA ASP A 39 8.60 1.80 -3.23
C ASP A 39 8.96 2.99 -2.33
N ALA A 40 8.35 3.04 -1.14
CA ALA A 40 8.48 4.17 -0.22
C ALA A 40 9.81 4.19 0.55
N GLY A 41 10.73 3.26 0.26
CA GLY A 41 12.07 3.24 0.86
C GLY A 41 13.04 4.15 0.08
N PRO A 42 13.49 3.74 -1.13
CA PRO A 42 14.55 4.45 -1.85
C PRO A 42 14.11 5.79 -2.43
N HIS A 43 12.88 5.87 -2.95
CA HIS A 43 12.37 7.11 -3.54
C HIS A 43 12.04 8.16 -2.50
N HIS A 44 11.67 7.77 -1.28
CA HIS A 44 11.38 8.72 -0.23
C HIS A 44 12.66 9.40 0.26
N GLU A 45 13.68 8.62 0.56
CA GLU A 45 14.97 9.14 1.03
C GLU A 45 15.61 10.03 -0.03
N ALA A 46 15.59 9.61 -1.30
CA ALA A 46 16.03 10.42 -2.43
C ALA A 46 15.18 11.70 -2.61
N LEU A 47 13.88 11.69 -2.29
CA LEU A 47 13.03 12.89 -2.31
C LEU A 47 13.36 13.85 -1.16
N LEU A 48 13.66 13.33 0.03
CA LEU A 48 14.05 14.15 1.18
C LEU A 48 15.42 14.79 0.96
N GLU A 49 16.37 14.06 0.37
CA GLU A 49 17.67 14.58 -0.07
C GLU A 49 17.50 15.63 -1.18
N ARG A 50 16.64 15.38 -2.17
CA ARG A 50 16.34 16.35 -3.23
C ARG A 50 15.69 17.63 -2.73
N LEU A 51 15.03 17.58 -1.57
CA LEU A 51 14.40 18.72 -0.92
C LEU A 51 15.33 19.43 0.07
N ASP A 52 16.60 18.98 0.21
CA ASP A 52 17.58 19.50 1.16
C ASP A 52 17.02 19.63 2.60
N LEU A 53 16.17 18.67 2.99
CA LEU A 53 15.57 18.68 4.32
C LEU A 53 16.63 18.34 5.36
N ASP A 54 16.75 19.21 6.36
CA ASP A 54 17.64 19.01 7.49
C ASP A 54 17.26 17.75 8.30
N ALA A 55 18.22 17.27 9.10
CA ALA A 55 18.06 16.04 9.86
C ALA A 55 16.90 16.10 10.87
N GLU A 56 16.60 17.28 11.40
CA GLU A 56 15.51 17.48 12.38
C GLU A 56 14.15 17.32 11.71
N THR A 57 13.95 17.97 10.56
CA THR A 57 12.73 17.88 9.75
C THR A 57 12.51 16.45 9.25
N ARG A 58 13.59 15.77 8.86
CA ARG A 58 13.54 14.36 8.42
C ARG A 58 13.08 13.45 9.55
N ALA A 59 13.66 13.60 10.74
CA ALA A 59 13.25 12.85 11.93
C ALA A 59 11.79 13.12 12.32
N ALA A 60 11.34 14.38 12.25
CA ALA A 60 9.96 14.76 12.54
C ALA A 60 8.95 14.13 11.55
N ILE A 61 9.29 14.06 10.25
CA ILE A 61 8.45 13.39 9.24
C ILE A 61 8.34 11.89 9.52
N ASP A 62 9.46 11.23 9.84
CA ASP A 62 9.47 9.79 10.11
C ASP A 62 8.75 9.44 11.42
N GLU A 63 8.85 10.28 12.44
CA GLU A 63 8.05 10.17 13.65
C GLU A 63 6.56 10.34 13.36
N ALA A 64 6.16 11.39 12.64
CA ALA A 64 4.77 11.62 12.27
C ALA A 64 4.18 10.45 11.46
N ARG A 65 4.98 9.85 10.56
CA ARG A 65 4.58 8.64 9.81
C ARG A 65 4.41 7.42 10.69
N ARG A 66 5.34 7.17 11.60
CA ARG A 66 5.26 6.05 12.54
C ARG A 66 4.03 6.19 13.44
N ALA A 67 3.78 7.40 13.95
CA ALA A 67 2.58 7.72 14.74
C ALA A 67 1.30 7.49 13.91
N HIS A 68 1.25 7.98 12.67
CA HIS A 68 0.12 7.78 11.78
C HIS A 68 -0.14 6.30 11.46
N GLN A 69 0.91 5.52 11.17
CA GLN A 69 0.80 4.08 10.94
C GLN A 69 0.37 3.32 12.20
N ALA A 70 0.80 3.74 13.38
CA ALA A 70 0.32 3.18 14.63
C ALA A 70 -1.18 3.45 14.82
N ALA A 71 -1.63 4.70 14.64
CA ALA A 71 -3.03 5.08 14.73
C ALA A 71 -3.92 4.33 13.74
N LEU A 72 -3.48 4.15 12.49
CA LEU A 72 -4.23 3.37 11.49
C LEU A 72 -4.34 1.88 11.88
N ARG A 73 -3.29 1.31 12.46
CA ARG A 73 -3.31 -0.10 12.91
C ARG A 73 -4.28 -0.28 14.07
N GLU A 74 -4.28 0.65 15.01
CA GLU A 74 -5.21 0.67 16.13
C GLU A 74 -6.65 0.81 15.65
N LEU A 75 -6.94 1.79 14.80
CA LEU A 75 -8.26 1.99 14.20
C LEU A 75 -8.76 0.75 13.45
N HIS A 76 -7.90 0.09 12.66
CA HIS A 76 -8.26 -1.15 11.97
C HIS A 76 -8.52 -2.31 12.93
N ALA A 77 -7.78 -2.39 14.04
CA ALA A 77 -7.97 -3.41 15.06
C ALA A 77 -9.29 -3.21 15.81
N GLU A 78 -9.59 -1.97 16.22
CA GLU A 78 -10.87 -1.59 16.83
C GLU A 78 -12.03 -1.90 15.90
N HIS A 79 -11.98 -1.42 14.66
CA HIS A 79 -13.03 -1.67 13.68
C HIS A 79 -13.26 -3.16 13.43
N ARG A 80 -12.18 -3.96 13.40
CA ARG A 80 -12.29 -5.42 13.28
C ARG A 80 -12.95 -6.04 14.51
N ALA A 81 -12.58 -5.62 15.71
CA ALA A 81 -13.18 -6.12 16.94
C ALA A 81 -14.67 -5.76 17.03
N GLU A 82 -15.06 -4.55 16.63
CA GLU A 82 -16.45 -4.13 16.52
C GLU A 82 -17.25 -5.00 15.55
N LEU A 83 -16.68 -5.27 14.36
CA LEU A 83 -17.31 -6.18 13.39
C LEU A 83 -17.43 -7.60 13.94
N GLU A 84 -16.40 -8.11 14.63
CA GLU A 84 -16.44 -9.44 15.24
C GLU A 84 -17.46 -9.53 16.38
N ALA A 85 -17.70 -8.45 17.12
CA ALA A 85 -18.74 -8.38 18.15
C ALA A 85 -20.16 -8.26 17.59
N LEU A 86 -20.31 -7.66 16.41
CA LEU A 86 -21.61 -7.48 15.74
C LEU A 86 -22.07 -8.75 15.01
N LEU A 87 -21.14 -9.54 14.47
CA LEU A 87 -21.44 -10.71 13.66
C LEU A 87 -21.56 -11.98 14.50
N SER A 88 -22.58 -12.79 14.23
CA SER A 88 -22.67 -14.14 14.79
C SER A 88 -21.57 -15.06 14.23
N ASP A 89 -21.29 -16.18 14.90
CA ASP A 89 -20.32 -17.19 14.45
C ASP A 89 -20.64 -17.67 13.03
N GLU A 90 -21.93 -17.90 12.75
CA GLU A 90 -22.44 -18.31 11.44
C GLU A 90 -22.19 -17.24 10.37
N GLN A 91 -22.42 -15.96 10.67
CA GLN A 91 -22.15 -14.85 9.75
C GLN A 91 -20.66 -14.66 9.49
N ARG A 92 -19.82 -14.85 10.52
CA ARG A 92 -18.36 -14.80 10.40
C ARG A 92 -17.84 -15.92 9.50
N GLN A 93 -18.38 -17.13 9.67
CA GLN A 93 -18.05 -18.27 8.82
C GLN A 93 -18.47 -18.01 7.37
N ALA A 94 -19.72 -17.59 7.12
CA ALA A 94 -20.20 -17.27 5.78
C ALA A 94 -19.36 -16.18 5.09
N LEU A 95 -18.92 -15.15 5.84
CA LEU A 95 -18.03 -14.12 5.31
C LEU A 95 -16.63 -14.65 4.98
N ALA A 96 -16.10 -15.57 5.80
CA ALA A 96 -14.81 -16.20 5.54
C ALA A 96 -14.86 -17.08 4.28
N GLU A 97 -15.92 -17.88 4.13
CA GLU A 97 -16.19 -18.71 2.96
C GLU A 97 -16.33 -17.84 1.71
N ALA A 98 -17.18 -16.81 1.74
CA ALA A 98 -17.34 -15.88 0.62
C ALA A 98 -16.02 -15.19 0.20
N ARG A 99 -15.16 -14.84 1.17
CA ARG A 99 -13.83 -14.29 0.89
C ARG A 99 -12.90 -15.34 0.27
N GLN A 100 -12.98 -16.59 0.71
CA GLN A 100 -12.20 -17.68 0.13
C GLN A 100 -12.65 -17.95 -1.31
N GLU A 101 -13.94 -18.08 -1.56
CA GLU A 101 -14.51 -18.25 -2.90
C GLU A 101 -14.10 -17.10 -3.81
N GLN A 102 -14.20 -15.85 -3.37
CA GLN A 102 -13.78 -14.70 -4.16
C GLN A 102 -12.27 -14.76 -4.50
N ARG A 103 -11.43 -15.23 -3.56
CA ARG A 103 -9.99 -15.41 -3.83
C ARG A 103 -9.75 -16.50 -4.87
N GLU A 104 -10.47 -17.61 -4.78
CA GLU A 104 -10.38 -18.72 -5.74
C GLU A 104 -10.86 -18.28 -7.13
N GLN A 105 -11.99 -17.57 -7.22
CA GLN A 105 -12.48 -16.99 -8.46
C GLN A 105 -11.47 -16.02 -9.08
N ARG A 106 -10.88 -15.12 -8.29
CA ARG A 106 -9.83 -14.20 -8.76
C ARG A 106 -8.59 -14.94 -9.27
N ARG A 107 -8.19 -16.03 -8.59
CA ARG A 107 -7.07 -16.88 -9.03
C ARG A 107 -7.40 -17.58 -10.35
N ALA A 108 -8.59 -18.16 -10.48
CA ALA A 108 -9.03 -18.81 -11.69
C ALA A 108 -9.12 -17.82 -12.87
N ALA A 109 -9.66 -16.62 -12.64
CA ALA A 109 -9.72 -15.57 -13.65
C ALA A 109 -8.33 -15.11 -14.11
N MET A 110 -7.41 -14.92 -13.16
CA MET A 110 -6.01 -14.61 -13.48
C MET A 110 -5.36 -15.74 -14.30
N GLN A 111 -5.56 -16.99 -13.89
CA GLN A 111 -5.02 -18.15 -14.61
C GLN A 111 -5.55 -18.21 -16.05
N ALA A 112 -6.87 -18.08 -16.24
CA ALA A 112 -7.48 -18.08 -17.57
C ALA A 112 -6.96 -16.94 -18.45
N ARG A 113 -6.73 -15.75 -17.88
CA ARG A 113 -6.13 -14.61 -18.58
C ARG A 113 -4.71 -14.92 -19.05
N LEU A 114 -3.91 -15.52 -18.18
CA LEU A 114 -2.53 -15.91 -18.51
C LEU A 114 -2.50 -17.01 -19.58
N ASP A 115 -3.36 -18.01 -19.47
CA ASP A 115 -3.41 -19.10 -20.43
C ASP A 115 -3.85 -18.60 -21.82
N ALA A 116 -4.85 -17.72 -21.89
CA ALA A 116 -5.25 -17.08 -23.15
C ALA A 116 -4.14 -16.24 -23.80
N LEU A 117 -3.33 -15.56 -22.98
CA LEU A 117 -2.20 -14.76 -23.45
C LEU A 117 -1.05 -15.65 -23.96
N ILE A 118 -0.75 -16.74 -23.26
CA ILE A 118 0.23 -17.74 -23.72
C ILE A 118 -0.23 -18.45 -24.99
N ASP A 119 -1.53 -18.74 -25.12
CA ASP A 119 -2.10 -19.33 -26.35
C ASP A 119 -2.06 -18.38 -27.55
N GLY A 120 -2.14 -17.06 -27.30
CA GLY A 120 -1.95 -16.03 -28.32
C GLY A 120 -0.50 -15.89 -28.77
N TRP A 121 0.47 -16.29 -27.94
CA TRP A 121 1.86 -16.36 -28.33
C TRP A 121 2.10 -17.68 -29.07
N GLU A 122 2.52 -17.60 -30.33
CA GLU A 122 2.86 -18.76 -31.18
C GLU A 122 4.18 -19.44 -30.72
N LEU A 123 4.27 -19.77 -29.43
CA LEU A 123 5.42 -20.43 -28.80
C LEU A 123 5.56 -21.86 -29.31
N SER A 124 6.81 -22.32 -29.47
CA SER A 124 7.11 -23.72 -29.76
C SER A 124 6.72 -24.62 -28.58
N GLU A 125 6.57 -25.93 -28.83
CA GLU A 125 6.32 -26.90 -27.77
C GLU A 125 7.42 -26.89 -26.71
N GLU A 126 8.69 -26.77 -27.13
CA GLU A 126 9.83 -26.66 -26.21
C GLU A 126 9.74 -25.39 -25.34
N GLN A 127 9.32 -24.26 -25.91
CA GLN A 127 9.12 -23.01 -25.16
C GLN A 127 7.95 -23.12 -24.19
N ARG A 128 6.85 -23.78 -24.59
CA ARG A 128 5.68 -24.01 -23.71
C ARG A 128 6.03 -24.93 -22.54
N GLU A 129 6.81 -25.98 -22.78
CA GLU A 129 7.30 -26.87 -21.72
C GLU A 129 8.24 -26.13 -20.76
N ALA A 130 9.21 -25.37 -21.28
CA ALA A 130 10.14 -24.57 -20.48
C ALA A 130 9.42 -23.50 -19.65
N LEU A 131 8.41 -22.84 -20.22
CA LEU A 131 7.60 -21.85 -19.51
C LEU A 131 6.79 -22.50 -18.38
N THR A 132 6.19 -23.66 -18.63
CA THR A 132 5.43 -24.42 -17.63
C THR A 132 6.32 -24.86 -16.48
N ALA A 133 7.50 -25.39 -16.78
CA ALA A 133 8.49 -25.78 -15.77
C ALA A 133 8.95 -24.57 -14.93
N THR A 134 9.26 -23.44 -15.59
CA THR A 134 9.63 -22.19 -14.91
C THR A 134 8.52 -21.70 -13.98
N ARG A 135 7.25 -21.71 -14.42
CA ARG A 135 6.10 -21.35 -13.57
C ARG A 135 5.96 -22.26 -12.35
N ALA A 136 6.22 -23.56 -12.49
CA ALA A 136 6.17 -24.50 -11.37
C ALA A 136 7.26 -24.22 -10.33
N THR A 137 8.49 -23.96 -10.77
CA THR A 137 9.60 -23.53 -9.90
C THR A 137 9.26 -22.24 -9.16
N ILE A 138 8.75 -21.23 -9.87
CA ILE A 138 8.32 -19.95 -9.30
C ILE A 138 7.31 -20.16 -8.17
N ALA A 139 6.31 -21.02 -8.40
CA ALA A 139 5.29 -21.34 -7.40
C ALA A 139 5.88 -22.05 -6.17
N GLY A 140 6.83 -22.96 -6.39
CA GLY A 140 7.58 -23.64 -5.33
C GLY A 140 8.38 -22.67 -4.47
N ASP A 141 9.21 -21.83 -5.09
CA ASP A 141 10.04 -20.86 -4.37
C ASP A 141 9.20 -19.87 -3.55
N LEU A 142 8.05 -19.43 -4.09
CA LEU A 142 7.12 -18.57 -3.36
C LEU A 142 6.46 -19.27 -2.17
N ALA A 143 6.20 -20.58 -2.28
CA ALA A 143 5.70 -21.39 -1.19
C ALA A 143 6.75 -21.54 -0.08
N GLU A 144 7.99 -21.86 -0.44
CA GLU A 144 9.12 -21.95 0.49
C GLU A 144 9.39 -20.62 1.19
N LEU A 145 9.41 -19.51 0.43
CA LEU A 145 9.59 -18.16 0.99
C LEU A 145 8.49 -17.80 1.98
N ARG A 146 7.27 -18.29 1.78
CA ARG A 146 6.13 -18.05 2.68
C ARG A 146 6.25 -18.84 3.99
N GLU A 147 6.85 -20.02 3.94
CA GLU A 147 7.06 -20.89 5.11
C GLU A 147 8.31 -20.51 5.91
N ARG A 148 9.28 -19.86 5.26
CA ARG A 148 10.48 -19.36 5.89
C ARG A 148 10.18 -18.26 6.92
N GLU A 149 10.77 -18.40 8.10
CA GLU A 149 10.77 -17.35 9.11
C GLU A 149 11.85 -16.30 8.84
N PHE A 150 11.50 -15.04 9.09
CA PHE A 150 12.40 -13.91 8.95
C PHE A 150 12.47 -13.15 10.27
N GLY A 151 13.67 -12.70 10.64
CA GLY A 151 13.88 -11.90 11.85
C GLY A 151 13.26 -10.50 11.75
N ASP A 152 13.09 -9.99 10.53
CA ASP A 152 12.53 -8.67 10.28
C ASP A 152 11.85 -8.59 8.90
N ARG A 153 11.11 -7.49 8.69
CA ARG A 153 10.32 -7.26 7.48
C ARG A 153 11.18 -6.87 6.27
N GLU A 154 12.31 -6.21 6.50
CA GLU A 154 13.21 -5.76 5.45
C GLU A 154 13.93 -6.94 4.81
N THR A 155 14.49 -7.86 5.61
CA THR A 155 15.09 -9.11 5.11
C THR A 155 14.08 -9.92 4.29
N ARG A 156 12.83 -10.02 4.75
CA ARG A 156 11.75 -10.67 3.98
C ARG A 156 11.48 -9.97 2.65
N ARG A 157 11.48 -8.64 2.64
CA ARG A 157 11.26 -7.84 1.43
C ARG A 157 12.41 -8.01 0.44
N ASP A 158 13.64 -8.03 0.93
CA ASP A 158 14.82 -8.18 0.09
C ASP A 158 14.88 -9.58 -0.53
N ALA A 159 14.58 -10.62 0.24
CA ALA A 159 14.44 -11.98 -0.29
C ALA A 159 13.34 -12.07 -1.37
N LEU A 160 12.21 -11.39 -1.18
CA LEU A 160 11.16 -11.33 -2.20
C LEU A 160 11.59 -10.55 -3.45
N ARG A 161 12.39 -9.49 -3.28
CA ARG A 161 12.91 -8.69 -4.40
C ARG A 161 13.90 -9.51 -5.24
N GLU A 162 14.84 -10.18 -4.58
CA GLU A 162 15.80 -11.07 -5.21
C GLU A 162 15.09 -12.21 -5.94
N LEU A 163 14.11 -12.83 -5.29
CA LEU A 163 13.31 -13.90 -5.91
C LEU A 163 12.62 -13.42 -7.19
N ARG A 164 11.96 -12.25 -7.15
CA ARG A 164 11.31 -11.66 -8.33
C ARG A 164 12.30 -11.34 -9.44
N ALA A 165 13.50 -10.86 -9.11
CA ALA A 165 14.54 -10.58 -10.10
C ALA A 165 15.03 -11.87 -10.78
N SER A 166 15.26 -12.92 -9.99
CA SER A 166 15.62 -14.25 -10.50
C SER A 166 14.53 -14.82 -11.41
N HIS A 167 13.26 -14.72 -11.01
CA HIS A 167 12.12 -15.18 -11.80
C HIS A 167 11.97 -14.40 -13.11
N HIS A 168 12.18 -13.08 -13.08
CA HIS A 168 12.19 -12.27 -14.29
C HIS A 168 13.30 -12.70 -15.24
N ALA A 169 14.51 -12.94 -14.74
CA ALA A 169 15.63 -13.41 -15.56
C ALA A 169 15.33 -14.78 -16.19
N ALA A 170 14.78 -15.73 -15.43
CA ALA A 170 14.41 -17.05 -15.95
C ALA A 170 13.35 -16.97 -17.07
N LEU A 171 12.38 -16.06 -16.95
CA LEU A 171 11.37 -15.84 -18.00
C LEU A 171 11.96 -15.16 -19.24
N ALA A 172 12.96 -14.28 -19.09
CA ALA A 172 13.62 -13.58 -20.19
C ALA A 172 14.49 -14.48 -21.09
N GLU A 173 14.86 -15.67 -20.61
CA GLU A 173 15.53 -16.69 -21.44
C GLU A 173 14.55 -17.42 -22.38
N ILE A 174 13.25 -17.35 -22.12
CA ILE A 174 12.21 -18.10 -22.85
C ILE A 174 11.35 -17.15 -23.70
N LEU A 175 11.02 -15.99 -23.13
CA LEU A 175 10.11 -15.00 -23.69
C LEU A 175 10.88 -13.75 -24.11
N ASP A 176 10.41 -13.10 -25.17
CA ASP A 176 10.95 -11.82 -25.58
C ASP A 176 10.49 -10.67 -24.66
N GLU A 177 11.08 -9.49 -24.85
CA GLU A 177 10.79 -8.31 -24.03
C GLU A 177 9.34 -7.83 -24.16
N ALA A 178 8.72 -7.98 -25.34
CA ALA A 178 7.32 -7.59 -25.54
C ALA A 178 6.37 -8.54 -24.81
N GLN A 179 6.61 -9.85 -24.91
CA GLN A 179 5.87 -10.90 -24.20
C GLN A 179 6.02 -10.74 -22.68
N LEU A 180 7.22 -10.44 -22.19
CA LEU A 180 7.44 -10.13 -20.77
C LEU A 180 6.65 -8.90 -20.30
N ALA A 181 6.62 -7.83 -21.09
CA ALA A 181 5.86 -6.63 -20.77
C ALA A 181 4.35 -6.92 -20.73
N GLU A 182 3.83 -7.70 -21.69
CA GLU A 182 2.44 -8.15 -21.73
C GLU A 182 2.11 -9.03 -20.51
N LEU A 183 2.99 -9.97 -20.15
CA LEU A 183 2.83 -10.81 -18.96
C LEU A 183 2.75 -9.97 -17.68
N GLN A 184 3.64 -9.00 -17.55
CA GLN A 184 3.65 -8.10 -16.40
C GLN A 184 2.35 -7.32 -16.31
N GLU A 185 1.88 -6.73 -17.41
CA GLU A 185 0.62 -5.99 -17.46
C GLU A 185 -0.58 -6.91 -17.17
N ALA A 186 -0.53 -8.16 -17.63
CA ALA A 186 -1.56 -9.16 -17.36
C ALA A 186 -1.66 -9.53 -15.87
N MET A 187 -0.52 -9.58 -15.19
CA MET A 187 -0.45 -9.88 -13.75
C MET A 187 -0.78 -8.67 -12.86
N ARG A 188 -0.88 -7.46 -13.41
CA ARG A 188 -1.28 -6.30 -12.61
C ARG A 188 -2.71 -6.50 -12.14
N PRO A 189 -2.98 -6.26 -10.84
CA PRO A 189 -4.35 -6.26 -10.37
C PRO A 189 -5.12 -5.22 -11.17
N GLU A 190 -6.29 -5.60 -11.69
CA GLU A 190 -7.21 -4.63 -12.28
C GLU A 190 -7.38 -3.50 -11.28
N ARG A 191 -6.93 -2.30 -11.68
CA ARG A 191 -7.09 -1.10 -10.88
C ARG A 191 -8.59 -0.90 -10.80
N GLY A 192 -9.18 -1.30 -9.67
CA GLY A 192 -10.62 -1.23 -9.46
C GLY A 192 -11.13 0.11 -9.96
N GLU A 193 -12.13 0.07 -10.85
CA GLU A 193 -12.87 1.25 -11.25
C GLU A 193 -13.22 2.05 -10.01
N ARG A 194 -12.74 3.29 -9.98
CA ARG A 194 -12.95 4.20 -8.87
C ARG A 194 -14.46 4.44 -8.75
N HIS A 195 -15.13 3.70 -7.88
CA HIS A 195 -16.43 4.12 -7.36
C HIS A 195 -16.23 5.39 -6.55
N GLY A 196 -16.41 6.53 -7.20
CA GLY A 196 -16.19 7.83 -6.58
C GLY A 196 -16.40 9.01 -7.51
N LYS A 197 -17.60 9.12 -8.11
CA LYS A 197 -18.35 10.38 -8.35
C LYS A 197 -19.54 10.11 -9.27
N ASP A 198 -20.63 9.66 -8.67
CA ASP A 198 -21.95 10.00 -9.19
C ASP A 198 -22.58 10.98 -8.20
N ARG A 199 -22.20 12.25 -8.31
CA ARG A 199 -22.95 13.33 -7.65
C ARG A 199 -24.14 13.61 -8.56
N GLY A 200 -25.27 12.99 -8.22
CA GLY A 200 -26.55 13.30 -8.83
C GLY A 200 -26.82 14.81 -8.73
N HIS A 201 -26.79 15.48 -9.86
CA HIS A 201 -27.47 16.76 -10.05
C HIS A 201 -28.98 16.48 -10.01
N ARG A 202 -29.59 16.54 -8.82
CA ARG A 202 -31.03 16.82 -8.73
C ARG A 202 -31.21 18.31 -9.00
N HIS A 203 -31.62 18.62 -10.22
CA HIS A 203 -32.40 19.82 -10.50
C HIS A 203 -33.66 19.76 -9.64
N HIS A 204 -33.77 20.69 -8.69
CA HIS A 204 -35.06 21.10 -8.15
C HIS A 204 -35.61 22.16 -9.09
N ASP A 205 -36.53 21.75 -9.95
CA ASP A 205 -37.52 22.67 -10.53
C ASP A 205 -38.64 22.85 -9.50
N ALA A 206 -38.86 24.10 -9.10
CA ALA A 206 -40.13 24.65 -8.62
C ALA A 206 -40.08 26.17 -8.79
#